data_AF-A0A0F4YS96-F1
#
_entry.id   AF-A0A0F4YS96-F1
#
_cell.length_a   1.000
_cell.length_b   1.000
_cell.length_c   1.000
_cell.angle_alpha   90.00
_cell.angle_beta   90.00
_cell.angle_gamma   90.00
#
_symmetry.space_group_name_H-M   'P 1'
#
loop_
_entity.id
_entity.type
_entity.pdbx_description
1 polymer ?
#
loop_
_entity_poly.entity_id
_entity_poly.type
_entity_poly.pdbx_seq_one_letter_code
_entity_poly.pdbx_strand_id
1 'polypeptide(L)'
;MATSASADVPQELAAPQTSSNTSPRFSPDEVTVVFVLGGPGAGKGTQSENLVRDYGFTHLSAGDLLRAEQYGDLIRHHIREGTIVPMEVTVALLSNAMSDTLAKGT
;
A
#
# COMPACT_ATOMS: atom_id res chain seq x y z
N MET A 1 0.11 0.98 -40.65
CA MET A 1 -0.61 0.10 -39.70
C MET A 1 0.09 0.23 -38.37
N ALA A 2 -0.54 0.88 -37.40
CA ALA A 2 0.05 1.11 -36.08
C ALA A 2 -0.14 -0.15 -35.23
N THR A 3 0.96 -0.73 -34.75
CA THR A 3 0.98 -1.85 -33.83
C THR A 3 0.60 -1.35 -32.44
N SER A 4 -0.54 -1.81 -31.92
CA SER A 4 -0.96 -1.59 -30.55
C SER A 4 -0.09 -2.41 -29.60
N ALA A 5 0.85 -1.76 -28.91
CA ALA A 5 1.55 -2.35 -27.78
C ALA A 5 0.60 -2.36 -26.58
N SER A 6 0.02 -3.52 -26.29
CA SER A 6 -0.65 -3.78 -25.01
C SER A 6 0.41 -3.70 -23.92
N ALA A 7 0.29 -2.73 -23.02
CA ALA A 7 1.12 -2.62 -21.83
C ALA A 7 0.73 -3.73 -20.86
N ASP A 8 1.37 -4.89 -21.00
CA ASP A 8 1.25 -5.98 -20.04
C ASP A 8 1.81 -5.52 -18.69
N VAL A 9 0.99 -5.68 -17.65
CA VAL A 9 1.40 -5.46 -16.26
C VAL A 9 2.46 -6.51 -15.92
N PRO A 10 3.65 -6.13 -15.41
CA PRO A 10 4.67 -7.09 -15.02
C PRO A 10 4.10 -8.14 -14.06
N GLN A 11 4.31 -9.41 -14.36
CA GLN A 11 3.79 -10.56 -13.60
C GLN A 11 4.26 -10.58 -12.13
N GLU A 12 5.31 -9.83 -11.81
CA GLU A 12 5.83 -9.63 -10.44
C GLU A 12 4.94 -8.69 -9.59
N LEU A 13 4.13 -7.86 -10.23
CA LEU A 13 3.09 -7.01 -9.63
C LEU A 13 1.69 -7.63 -9.77
N ALA A 14 1.60 -8.89 -10.25
CA ALA A 14 0.34 -9.59 -10.34
C ALA A 14 -0.29 -9.65 -8.94
N ALA A 15 -1.57 -9.25 -8.88
CA ALA A 15 -2.39 -9.27 -7.69
C ALA A 15 -2.16 -10.57 -6.87
N PRO A 16 -2.31 -10.53 -5.53
CA PRO A 16 -2.54 -11.77 -4.81
C PRO A 16 -3.70 -12.42 -5.55
N GLN A 17 -3.46 -13.62 -6.10
CA GLN A 17 -4.49 -14.44 -6.73
C GLN A 17 -5.74 -14.29 -5.85
N THR A 18 -6.86 -13.85 -6.42
CA THR A 18 -8.13 -13.66 -5.68
C THR A 18 -8.40 -14.93 -4.92
N SER A 19 -7.91 -14.94 -3.69
CA SER A 19 -7.91 -16.13 -2.88
C SER A 19 -9.32 -16.13 -2.37
N SER A 20 -10.08 -17.17 -2.67
CA SER A 20 -11.42 -17.44 -2.10
C SER A 20 -11.42 -17.54 -0.56
N ASN A 21 -10.31 -17.20 0.07
CA ASN A 21 -10.10 -17.21 1.49
C ASN A 21 -10.49 -15.84 2.06
N THR A 22 -11.69 -15.75 2.61
CA THR A 22 -12.22 -14.59 3.34
C THR A 22 -11.69 -14.49 4.77
N SER A 23 -10.81 -15.40 5.21
CA SER A 23 -10.22 -15.32 6.54
C SER A 23 -9.18 -14.19 6.62
N PRO A 24 -9.23 -13.33 7.66
CA PRO A 24 -8.23 -12.30 7.87
C PRO A 24 -6.82 -12.90 7.97
N ARG A 25 -5.84 -12.29 7.29
CA ARG A 25 -4.43 -12.71 7.34
C ARG A 25 -3.80 -12.55 8.72
N PHE A 26 -4.32 -11.62 9.52
CA PHE A 26 -3.84 -11.31 10.87
C PHE A 26 -5.02 -11.32 11.85
N SER A 27 -4.78 -11.79 13.08
CA SER A 27 -5.80 -11.75 14.13
C SER A 27 -6.05 -10.31 14.60
N PRO A 28 -7.30 -9.86 14.72
CA PRO A 28 -7.62 -8.55 15.28
C PRO A 28 -7.18 -8.39 16.74
N ASP A 29 -7.05 -9.49 17.49
CA ASP A 29 -6.60 -9.47 18.88
C ASP A 29 -5.09 -9.27 19.00
N GLU A 30 -4.33 -9.57 17.94
CA GLU A 30 -2.87 -9.48 17.90
C GLU A 30 -2.40 -8.21 17.18
N VAL A 31 -3.18 -7.71 16.21
CA VAL A 31 -2.81 -6.58 15.36
C VAL A 31 -3.91 -5.53 15.33
N THR A 32 -3.63 -4.36 15.91
CA THR A 32 -4.50 -3.19 15.83
C THR A 32 -4.17 -2.34 14.60
N VAL A 33 -5.17 -2.07 13.77
CA VAL A 33 -5.03 -1.23 12.57
C VAL A 33 -5.86 0.05 12.72
N VAL A 34 -5.21 1.20 12.52
CA VAL A 34 -5.86 2.51 12.53
C VAL A 34 -5.72 3.17 11.16
N PHE A 35 -6.83 3.47 10.50
CA PHE A 35 -6.82 4.20 9.23
C PHE A 35 -6.81 5.71 9.47
N VAL A 36 -5.76 6.38 9.00
CA VAL A 36 -5.65 7.85 9.02
C VAL A 36 -6.00 8.38 7.64
N LEU A 37 -7.20 8.97 7.51
CA LEU A 37 -7.76 9.45 6.23
C LEU A 37 -7.81 10.98 6.17
N GLY A 38 -7.86 11.54 4.96
CA GLY A 38 -7.92 12.98 4.71
C GLY A 38 -7.28 13.41 3.39
N GLY A 39 -7.64 14.58 2.88
CA GLY A 39 -7.15 15.11 1.60
C GLY A 39 -5.63 15.42 1.59
N PRO A 40 -5.05 15.74 0.42
CA PRO A 40 -3.68 16.24 0.31
C PRO A 40 -3.47 17.48 1.20
N GLY A 41 -2.35 17.56 1.91
CA GLY A 41 -2.05 18.69 2.80
C GLY A 41 -2.79 18.73 4.15
N ALA A 42 -3.70 17.79 4.43
CA ALA A 42 -4.46 17.76 5.69
C ALA A 42 -3.64 17.40 6.96
N GLY A 43 -2.32 17.20 6.84
CA GLY A 43 -1.46 16.92 8.00
C GLY A 43 -1.43 15.46 8.48
N LYS A 44 -1.91 14.50 7.68
CA LYS A 44 -1.93 13.06 8.05
C LYS A 44 -0.55 12.53 8.48
N GLY A 45 0.49 12.80 7.69
CA GLY A 45 1.85 12.34 8.01
C GLY A 45 2.34 12.88 9.35
N THR A 46 2.12 14.17 9.61
CA THR A 46 2.44 14.81 10.90
C THR A 46 1.71 14.15 12.06
N GLN A 47 0.43 13.82 11.90
CA GLN A 47 -0.32 13.14 12.97
C GLN A 47 0.09 11.68 13.14
N SER A 48 0.40 10.98 12.05
CA SER A 48 0.97 9.63 12.11
C SER A 48 2.31 9.61 12.86
N GLU A 49 3.19 10.58 12.63
CA GLU A 49 4.46 10.72 13.35
C GLU A 49 4.26 10.93 14.86
N ASN A 50 3.25 11.72 15.25
CA ASN A 50 2.88 11.86 16.66
C ASN A 50 2.37 10.54 17.24
N LEU A 51 1.56 9.76 16.49
CA LEU A 51 1.09 8.45 16.93
C LEU A 51 2.24 7.45 17.12
N VAL A 52 3.23 7.47 16.24
CA VAL A 52 4.45 6.67 16.38
C VAL A 52 5.19 7.06 17.66
N ARG A 53 5.44 8.36 17.85
CA ARG A 53 6.20 8.88 19.00
C ARG A 53 5.52 8.61 20.34
N ASP A 54 4.23 8.89 20.42
CA ASP A 54 3.51 8.97 21.71
C ASP A 54 2.87 7.63 22.10
N TYR A 55 2.63 6.74 21.14
CA TYR A 55 1.90 5.47 21.36
C TYR A 55 2.62 4.23 20.80
N GLY A 56 3.77 4.38 20.15
CA GLY A 56 4.55 3.24 19.64
C GLY A 56 3.92 2.53 18.44
N PHE A 57 3.00 3.18 17.72
CA PHE A 57 2.49 2.61 16.47
C PHE A 57 3.59 2.54 15.41
N THR A 58 3.49 1.57 14.49
CA THR A 58 4.22 1.63 13.23
C THR A 58 3.37 2.35 12.17
N HIS A 59 3.95 3.36 11.52
CA HIS A 59 3.29 4.09 10.45
C HIS A 59 3.60 3.47 9.08
N LEU A 60 2.56 2.97 8.41
CA LEU A 60 2.63 2.50 7.02
C LEU A 60 1.86 3.47 6.11
N SER A 61 2.58 4.16 5.23
CA SER A 61 2.00 5.11 4.29
C SER A 61 1.80 4.47 2.92
N ALA A 62 0.56 4.25 2.52
CA ALA A 62 0.24 3.70 1.20
C ALA A 62 0.86 4.53 0.06
N GLY A 63 0.86 5.86 0.20
CA GLY A 63 1.48 6.74 -0.79
C GLY A 63 3.00 6.61 -0.87
N ASP A 64 3.67 6.33 0.25
CA ASP A 64 5.12 6.11 0.25
C ASP A 64 5.47 4.74 -0.29
N LEU A 65 4.72 3.70 0.06
CA LEU A 65 4.86 2.35 -0.50
C LEU A 65 4.72 2.38 -2.03
N LEU A 66 3.67 3.05 -2.54
CA LEU A 66 3.46 3.22 -3.98
C LEU A 66 4.59 4.01 -4.65
N ARG A 67 5.18 5.00 -3.99
CA ARG A 67 6.30 5.79 -4.54
C ARG A 67 7.64 5.05 -4.47
N ALA A 68 7.82 4.16 -3.51
CA ALA A 68 9.02 3.34 -3.33
C ALA A 68 9.11 2.21 -4.38
N GLU A 69 7.97 1.75 -4.89
CA GLU A 69 7.91 0.75 -5.95
C GLU A 69 8.54 1.26 -7.26
N GLN A 70 9.71 0.71 -7.61
CA GLN A 70 10.50 1.15 -8.77
C GLN A 70 9.88 0.75 -10.12
N TYR A 71 8.93 -0.18 -10.16
CA TYR A 71 8.57 -0.92 -11.38
C TYR A 71 7.22 -0.62 -12.05
N GLY A 72 6.43 0.35 -11.57
CA GLY A 72 5.15 0.64 -12.23
C GLY A 72 5.19 1.93 -13.05
N ASP A 73 5.42 1.89 -14.37
CA ASP A 73 4.99 3.01 -15.23
C ASP A 73 3.50 3.31 -15.02
N LEU A 74 2.73 2.26 -14.72
CA LEU A 74 1.35 2.32 -14.26
C LEU A 74 1.19 3.18 -12.99
N ILE A 75 1.99 2.93 -11.93
CA ILE A 75 1.89 3.65 -10.66
C ILE A 75 2.31 5.11 -10.84
N ARG A 76 3.42 5.35 -11.56
CA ARG A 76 3.89 6.71 -11.88
C ARG A 76 2.86 7.51 -12.68
N HIS A 77 2.21 6.88 -13.65
CA HIS A 77 1.13 7.48 -14.43
C HIS A 77 -0.03 7.89 -13.51
N HIS A 78 -0.53 6.97 -12.68
CA HIS A 78 -1.67 7.27 -11.81
C HIS A 78 -1.36 8.37 -10.79
N ILE A 79 -0.17 8.36 -10.19
CA ILE A 79 0.26 9.41 -9.25
C ILE A 79 0.36 10.78 -9.94
N ARG A 80 0.92 10.85 -11.15
CA ARG A 80 1.05 12.12 -11.90
C ARG A 80 -0.31 12.67 -12.33
N GLU A 81 -1.19 11.81 -12.83
CA GLU A 81 -2.53 12.18 -13.31
C GLU A 81 -3.55 12.36 -12.17
N GLY A 82 -3.16 12.10 -10.91
CA GLY A 82 -4.07 12.18 -9.76
C GLY A 82 -5.17 11.12 -9.79
N THR A 83 -4.98 10.02 -10.52
CA THR A 83 -5.91 8.91 -10.60
C THR A 83 -5.58 7.82 -9.58
N ILE A 84 -6.56 6.97 -9.26
CA ILE A 84 -6.43 5.95 -8.23
C ILE A 84 -5.69 4.73 -8.77
N VAL A 85 -4.58 4.36 -8.12
CA VAL A 85 -3.87 3.11 -8.40
C VAL A 85 -4.81 1.92 -8.12
N PRO A 86 -4.83 0.87 -8.95
CA PRO A 86 -5.63 -0.33 -8.69
C PRO A 86 -5.49 -0.84 -7.25
N MET A 87 -6.62 -1.23 -6.66
CA MET A 87 -6.67 -1.57 -5.23
C MET A 87 -5.75 -2.74 -4.89
N GLU A 88 -5.65 -3.71 -5.80
CA GLU A 88 -4.93 -4.96 -5.64
C GLU A 88 -3.44 -4.70 -5.41
N VAL A 89 -2.88 -3.71 -6.12
CA VAL A 89 -1.50 -3.27 -5.95
C VAL A 89 -1.32 -2.67 -4.56
N THR A 90 -2.20 -1.76 -4.17
CA THR A 90 -2.12 -1.08 -2.86
C THR A 90 -2.25 -2.07 -1.70
N VAL A 91 -3.18 -3.03 -1.81
CA VAL A 91 -3.40 -4.08 -0.80
C VAL A 91 -2.20 -5.02 -0.70
N ALA A 92 -1.62 -5.44 -1.84
CA ALA A 92 -0.44 -6.31 -1.84
C ALA A 92 0.75 -5.64 -1.12
N LEU A 93 1.03 -4.37 -1.45
CA LEU A 93 2.12 -3.61 -0.84
C LEU A 93 1.93 -3.43 0.67
N LEU A 94 0.72 -3.08 1.10
CA LEU A 94 0.40 -2.95 2.53
C LEU A 94 0.52 -4.30 3.26
N SER A 95 0.00 -5.37 2.67
CA SER A 95 0.07 -6.72 3.26
C SER A 95 1.52 -7.15 3.49
N ASN A 96 2.40 -6.92 2.51
CA ASN A 96 3.83 -7.24 2.62
C ASN A 96 4.51 -6.38 3.69
N ALA A 97 4.27 -5.06 3.67
CA ALA A 97 4.83 -4.15 4.67
C ALA A 97 4.39 -4.48 6.11
N MET A 98 3.14 -4.90 6.30
CA MET A 98 2.64 -5.39 7.59
C MET A 98 3.35 -6.66 8.03
N SER A 99 3.48 -7.67 7.14
CA SER A 99 4.21 -8.90 7.45
C SER A 99 5.67 -8.64 7.83
N ASP A 100 6.37 -7.77 7.11
CA ASP A 100 7.76 -7.42 7.41
C ASP A 100 7.91 -6.70 8.74
N THR A 101 6.97 -5.82 9.08
CA THR A 101 6.97 -5.10 10.36
C THR A 101 6.80 -6.07 11.53
N LEU A 102 5.84 -7.00 11.42
CA LEU A 102 5.59 -8.00 12.46
C LEU A 102 6.77 -8.96 12.64
N ALA A 103 7.45 -9.33 11.55
CA ALA A 103 8.63 -10.19 11.62
C ALA A 103 9.84 -9.51 12.28
N LYS A 104 9.96 -8.18 12.20
CA LYS A 104 11.08 -7.41 12.76
C LYS A 104 10.95 -7.16 14.26
N GLY A 105 9.76 -7.37 14.85
CA GLY A 105 9.55 -7.27 16.30
C GLY A 105 9.85 -5.89 16.89
N THR A 106 9.67 -4.84 16.09
CA THR A 106 9.75 -3.43 16.52
C THR A 106 8.51 -2.99 17.28
#